data_AF-A0A2N9ZXX7-F1
#
_entry.id   AF-A0A2N9ZXX7-F1
#
_cell.length_a   1.000
_cell.length_b   1.000
_cell.length_c   1.000
_cell.angle_alpha   90.00
_cell.angle_beta   90.00
_cell.angle_gamma   90.00
#
_symmetry.space_group_name_H-M   'P 1'
#
loop_
_entity.id
_entity.type
_entity.pdbx_description
1 polymer ?
#
loop_
_entity_poly.entity_id
_entity_poly.type
_entity_poly.pdbx_seq_one_letter_code
_entity_poly.pdbx_strand_id
1 'polypeptide(L)'
;MKGDMPNSLEYVFDIARIKKFDLLLQQVEKDSNLYSSVEKEKLISDLKSFYGPLTGWSLPRSRHFGDDEPYNDSNLTLKEYVQKLSTFYNKVDKWSPSLIPTEKNIREINAVAFMEKTAISNDDTLSKADKVSMFSKIDDIVEEGIHKIRKEAGLVYKEETVRHMLSPEELSVFTKRIEDVYQGKAKPKVTKEEAIQAVSTGTSSSVSTSSQAIITSNGETKKNHQASKWFKESGKWYYNDLSGNLVRNRWVGRYYLKSDASMAASEWIYDEDYKSWFYVDSTGSYVEKAWQGEYYLKRGGYMAKSEWVFDSQYDSWYYLNQDGKYARNQWIKDGDKWYYLLADGKLAKNMTINGYKVNEKGEWV
;
A
#
# COMPACT_ATOMS: atom_id res chain seq x y z
N MET A 1 24.69 -8.84 49.07
CA MET A 1 23.24 -8.76 49.37
C MET A 1 22.62 -7.83 48.34
N LYS A 2 21.89 -8.38 47.35
CA LYS A 2 21.03 -7.57 46.49
C LYS A 2 19.90 -7.10 47.39
N GLY A 3 19.92 -5.82 47.76
CA GLY A 3 18.90 -5.22 48.60
C GLY A 3 17.55 -5.39 47.92
N ASP A 4 16.59 -5.91 48.68
CA ASP A 4 15.20 -6.03 48.30
C ASP A 4 14.67 -4.66 47.86
N MET A 5 14.61 -4.43 46.55
CA MET A 5 13.72 -3.40 46.02
C MET A 5 12.30 -3.92 46.30
N PRO A 6 11.48 -3.21 47.10
CA PRO A 6 10.18 -3.74 47.44
C PRO A 6 9.34 -3.81 46.16
N ASN A 7 8.80 -5.00 45.87
CA ASN A 7 7.88 -5.28 44.76
C ASN A 7 6.79 -4.19 44.59
N SER A 8 6.45 -3.47 45.66
CA SER A 8 5.49 -2.35 45.66
C SER A 8 5.84 -1.19 44.72
N LEU A 9 7.12 -0.85 44.51
CA LEU A 9 7.48 0.27 43.62
C LEU A 9 7.29 -0.08 42.14
N GLU A 10 7.48 -1.33 41.75
CA GLU A 10 7.18 -1.80 40.39
C GLU A 10 5.68 -1.71 40.10
N TYR A 11 4.84 -2.13 41.06
CA TYR A 11 3.39 -1.97 40.97
C TYR A 11 2.96 -0.49 40.91
N VAL A 12 3.61 0.41 41.65
CA VAL A 12 3.31 1.85 41.62
C VAL A 12 3.65 2.46 40.26
N PHE A 13 4.77 2.07 39.63
CA PHE A 13 5.11 2.50 38.28
C PHE A 13 4.16 1.92 37.22
N ASP A 14 3.77 0.65 37.35
CA ASP A 14 2.77 0.03 36.47
C ASP A 14 1.43 0.75 36.51
N ILE A 15 0.97 1.14 37.71
CA ILE A 15 -0.24 1.96 37.89
C ILE A 15 -0.06 3.32 37.22
N ALA A 16 1.09 3.99 37.42
CA ALA A 16 1.38 5.28 36.80
C ALA A 16 1.40 5.18 35.25
N ARG A 17 1.94 4.10 34.69
CA ARG A 17 1.95 3.82 33.25
C ARG A 17 0.54 3.62 32.70
N ILE A 18 -0.28 2.80 33.36
CA ILE A 18 -1.68 2.58 32.96
C ILE A 18 -2.47 3.88 33.09
N LYS A 19 -2.24 4.68 34.13
CA LYS A 19 -2.91 5.97 34.26
C LYS A 19 -2.49 6.95 33.16
N LYS A 20 -1.23 6.93 32.73
CA LYS A 20 -0.75 7.66 31.56
C LYS A 20 -1.45 7.20 30.27
N PHE A 21 -1.64 5.89 30.08
CA PHE A 21 -2.45 5.36 28.98
C PHE A 21 -3.86 5.96 28.96
N ASP A 22 -4.58 5.94 30.10
CA ASP A 22 -5.95 6.47 30.20
C ASP A 22 -6.01 7.96 29.86
N LEU A 23 -5.05 8.76 30.36
CA LEU A 23 -5.00 10.19 30.07
C LEU A 23 -4.75 10.47 28.58
N LEU A 24 -3.82 9.74 27.97
CA LEU A 24 -3.53 9.90 26.55
C LEU A 24 -4.71 9.46 25.69
N LEU A 25 -5.41 8.40 26.10
CA LEU A 25 -6.63 7.96 25.43
C LEU A 25 -7.75 9.01 25.51
N GLN A 26 -7.96 9.61 26.70
CA GLN A 26 -8.92 10.71 26.87
C GLN A 26 -8.56 11.93 26.01
N GLN A 27 -7.27 12.24 25.87
CA GLN A 27 -6.82 13.31 24.98
C GLN A 27 -7.15 12.99 23.52
N VAL A 28 -6.93 11.75 23.06
CA VAL A 28 -7.28 11.30 21.70
C VAL A 28 -8.79 11.33 21.46
N GLU A 29 -9.59 10.99 22.47
CA GLU A 29 -11.06 11.07 22.39
C GLU A 29 -11.55 12.52 22.32
N LYS A 30 -10.97 13.42 23.13
CA LYS A 30 -11.26 14.85 23.10
C LYS A 30 -10.94 15.46 21.73
N ASP A 31 -9.83 15.05 21.13
CA ASP A 31 -9.36 15.52 19.84
C ASP A 31 -9.84 14.63 18.67
N SER A 32 -10.88 13.82 18.89
CA SER A 32 -11.30 12.78 17.93
C SER A 32 -11.71 13.32 16.56
N ASN A 33 -12.00 14.61 16.44
CA ASN A 33 -12.29 15.29 15.17
C ASN A 33 -11.04 15.59 14.32
N LEU A 34 -9.84 15.47 14.90
CA LEU A 34 -8.57 15.68 14.20
C LEU A 34 -8.03 14.39 13.58
N TYR A 35 -8.44 13.22 14.10
CA TYR A 35 -8.01 11.91 13.63
C TYR A 35 -9.03 11.29 12.68
N SER A 36 -8.54 10.49 11.75
CA SER A 36 -9.40 9.54 11.05
C SER A 36 -9.68 8.30 11.90
N SER A 37 -10.64 7.48 11.50
CA SER A 37 -10.89 6.18 12.13
C SER A 37 -9.67 5.26 12.08
N VAL A 38 -8.96 5.22 10.94
CA VAL A 38 -7.78 4.37 10.73
C VAL A 38 -6.60 4.83 11.59
N GLU A 39 -6.36 6.14 11.64
CA GLU A 39 -5.32 6.74 12.47
C GLU A 39 -5.60 6.53 13.95
N LYS A 40 -6.87 6.67 14.35
CA LYS A 40 -7.33 6.45 15.72
C LYS A 40 -7.15 5.00 16.15
N GLU A 41 -7.51 4.03 15.32
CA GLU A 41 -7.30 2.60 15.61
C GLU A 41 -5.81 2.27 15.79
N LYS A 42 -4.96 2.76 14.88
CA LYS A 42 -3.52 2.57 14.97
C LYS A 42 -2.94 3.22 16.23
N LEU A 43 -3.32 4.46 16.52
CA LEU A 43 -2.86 5.21 17.70
C LEU A 43 -3.27 4.52 19.00
N ILE A 44 -4.52 4.05 19.10
CA ILE A 44 -5.00 3.28 20.25
C ILE A 44 -4.21 1.98 20.40
N SER A 45 -3.92 1.29 19.31
CA SER A 45 -3.06 0.09 19.32
C SER A 45 -1.65 0.40 19.82
N ASP A 46 -1.03 1.47 19.33
CA ASP A 46 0.31 1.89 19.74
C ASP A 46 0.33 2.31 21.22
N LEU A 47 -0.65 3.09 21.68
CA LEU A 47 -0.79 3.46 23.09
C LEU A 47 -0.99 2.24 23.99
N LYS A 48 -1.81 1.26 23.57
CA LYS A 48 -1.98 -0.01 24.31
C LYS A 48 -0.66 -0.79 24.36
N SER A 49 0.05 -0.85 23.24
CA SER A 49 1.35 -1.53 23.14
C SER A 49 2.41 -0.87 24.03
N PHE A 50 2.43 0.45 24.16
CA PHE A 50 3.44 1.17 24.95
C PHE A 50 3.07 1.28 26.43
N TYR A 51 1.83 1.65 26.75
CA TYR A 51 1.41 2.04 28.10
C TYR A 51 0.32 1.16 28.73
N GLY A 52 -0.35 0.32 27.92
CA GLY A 52 -1.48 -0.50 28.36
C GLY A 52 -1.13 -1.60 29.38
N PRO A 53 -2.16 -2.28 29.92
CA PRO A 53 -1.99 -3.34 30.90
C PRO A 53 -1.25 -4.55 30.30
N LEU A 54 -0.34 -5.13 31.09
CA LEU A 54 0.44 -6.30 30.70
C LEU A 54 -0.45 -7.55 30.72
N THR A 55 -0.74 -8.09 29.55
CA THR A 55 -1.58 -9.30 29.39
C THR A 55 -0.69 -10.52 29.13
N GLY A 56 0.02 -11.01 30.16
CA GLY A 56 0.79 -12.27 30.10
C GLY A 56 2.03 -12.34 31.02
N TRP A 57 2.61 -13.54 31.17
CA TRP A 57 3.82 -13.83 31.96
C TRP A 57 5.13 -13.28 31.33
N SER A 58 5.05 -12.67 30.16
CA SER A 58 6.15 -11.94 29.54
C SER A 58 6.03 -10.45 29.89
N LEU A 59 6.66 -10.05 31.00
CA LEU A 59 7.09 -8.66 31.17
C LEU A 59 8.03 -8.37 29.99
N PRO A 60 7.72 -7.44 29.06
CA PRO A 60 8.72 -6.99 28.13
C PRO A 60 9.72 -6.15 28.93
N ARG A 61 10.70 -6.82 29.54
CA ARG A 61 11.91 -6.25 30.17
C ARG A 61 12.75 -5.39 29.19
N SER A 62 12.22 -5.08 28.01
CA SER A 62 12.86 -4.36 26.92
C SER A 62 12.14 -3.06 26.55
N ARG A 63 11.03 -2.67 27.21
CA ARG A 63 10.48 -1.32 27.05
C ARG A 63 11.26 -0.38 27.97
N HIS A 64 12.30 0.22 27.42
CA HIS A 64 13.12 1.22 28.09
C HIS A 64 12.54 2.61 27.74
N PHE A 65 11.82 3.25 28.67
CA PHE A 65 11.30 4.62 28.52
C PHE A 65 12.37 5.70 28.75
N GLY A 66 13.65 5.31 28.89
CA GLY A 66 14.80 6.21 29.01
C GLY A 66 15.15 6.57 30.47
N ASP A 67 15.96 7.63 30.65
CA ASP A 67 16.51 8.04 31.96
C ASP A 67 15.44 8.48 33.00
N ASP A 68 14.22 8.76 32.51
CA ASP A 68 13.06 9.14 33.31
C ASP A 68 12.35 7.93 33.94
N GLU A 69 12.72 6.69 33.57
CA GLU A 69 12.26 5.49 34.26
C GLU A 69 12.85 5.43 35.68
N PRO A 70 12.02 5.43 36.72
CA PRO A 70 12.53 5.40 38.09
C PRO A 70 13.13 4.03 38.47
N TYR A 71 12.98 3.00 37.63
CA TYR A 71 13.49 1.64 37.88
C TYR A 71 14.99 1.48 37.56
N ASN A 72 15.58 2.33 36.71
CA ASN A 72 16.97 2.19 36.28
C ASN A 72 18.00 2.69 37.32
N ASP A 73 17.55 3.26 38.44
CA ASP A 73 18.41 3.77 39.50
C ASP A 73 17.98 3.20 40.86
N SER A 74 18.68 2.15 41.31
CA SER A 74 18.40 1.45 42.57
C SER A 74 18.71 2.27 43.84
N ASN A 75 19.23 3.49 43.69
CA ASN A 75 19.65 4.35 44.81
C ASN A 75 18.73 5.56 45.05
N LEU A 76 17.59 5.66 44.33
CA LEU A 76 16.65 6.77 44.52
C LEU A 76 16.00 6.73 45.90
N THR A 77 15.97 7.88 46.57
CA THR A 77 15.09 8.09 47.74
C THR A 77 13.63 8.07 47.33
N LEU A 78 12.71 7.79 48.27
CA LEU A 78 11.26 7.82 48.00
C LEU A 78 10.80 9.17 47.42
N LYS A 79 11.39 10.28 47.90
CA LYS A 79 11.10 11.63 47.39
C LYS A 79 11.52 11.79 45.92
N GLU A 80 12.71 11.32 45.57
CA GLU A 80 13.22 11.37 44.19
C GLU A 80 12.43 10.44 43.26
N TYR A 81 12.04 9.26 43.75
CA TYR A 81 11.19 8.32 43.03
C TYR A 81 9.81 8.93 42.70
N VAL A 82 9.14 9.53 43.69
CA VAL A 82 7.85 10.21 43.50
C VAL A 82 8.01 11.43 42.56
N GLN A 83 9.13 12.15 42.64
CA GLN A 83 9.41 13.26 41.75
C GLN A 83 9.62 12.80 40.30
N LYS A 84 10.38 11.72 40.07
CA LYS A 84 10.54 11.08 38.75
C LYS A 84 9.21 10.55 38.20
N LEU A 85 8.38 9.92 39.04
CA LEU A 85 7.03 9.50 38.65
C LEU A 85 6.15 10.67 38.22
N SER A 86 6.16 11.76 38.99
CA SER A 86 5.44 12.99 38.63
C SER A 86 5.93 13.56 37.30
N THR A 87 7.25 13.55 37.07
CA THR A 87 7.84 13.97 35.80
C THR A 87 7.41 13.05 34.64
N PHE A 88 7.53 11.73 34.79
CA PHE A 88 7.09 10.75 33.79
C PHE A 88 5.59 10.91 33.47
N TYR A 89 4.77 11.13 34.48
CA TYR A 89 3.32 11.28 34.34
C TYR A 89 2.95 12.54 33.55
N ASN A 90 3.63 13.66 33.82
CA ASN A 90 3.32 14.96 33.23
C ASN A 90 4.03 15.23 31.91
N LYS A 91 4.97 14.38 31.49
CA LYS A 91 5.78 14.57 30.28
C LYS A 91 5.32 13.64 29.16
N VAL A 92 5.01 14.22 28.00
CA VAL A 92 4.90 13.46 26.74
C VAL A 92 6.32 13.22 26.24
N ASP A 93 6.94 12.13 26.72
CA ASP A 93 8.35 11.83 26.46
C ASP A 93 8.66 11.70 24.97
N LYS A 94 9.92 11.94 24.59
CA LYS A 94 10.46 11.76 23.23
C LYS A 94 10.16 10.36 22.67
N TRP A 95 10.07 9.37 23.57
CA TRP A 95 9.80 7.97 23.27
C TRP A 95 8.31 7.60 23.28
N SER A 96 7.41 8.53 23.65
CA SER A 96 5.97 8.31 23.55
C SER A 96 5.58 8.13 22.07
N PRO A 97 4.60 7.24 21.78
CA PRO A 97 3.93 7.24 20.49
C PRO A 97 3.50 8.66 20.12
N SER A 98 3.72 9.05 18.87
CA SER A 98 3.29 10.36 18.42
C SER A 98 1.77 10.43 18.47
N LEU A 99 1.26 11.42 19.19
CA LEU A 99 -0.16 11.77 19.23
C LEU A 99 -0.51 12.81 18.17
N ILE A 100 0.43 13.17 17.27
CA ILE A 100 0.19 14.22 16.28
C ILE A 100 -0.65 13.63 15.14
N PRO A 101 -1.86 14.16 14.87
CA PRO A 101 -2.66 13.75 13.72
C PRO A 101 -1.94 14.09 12.41
N THR A 102 -1.88 13.13 11.50
CA THR A 102 -1.21 13.24 10.20
C THR A 102 -2.16 13.00 9.04
N GLU A 103 -3.16 12.12 9.21
CA GLU A 103 -4.01 11.71 8.09
C GLU A 103 -4.83 12.85 7.52
N LYS A 104 -5.28 13.79 8.36
CA LYS A 104 -6.02 14.97 7.89
C LYS A 104 -5.19 15.81 6.89
N ASN A 105 -3.96 16.14 7.26
CA ASN A 105 -3.06 16.92 6.41
C ASN A 105 -2.61 16.13 5.18
N ILE A 106 -2.38 14.82 5.32
CA ILE A 106 -2.05 13.93 4.18
C ILE A 106 -3.22 13.88 3.19
N ARG A 107 -4.46 13.74 3.69
CA ARG A 107 -5.67 13.74 2.85
C ARG A 107 -5.86 15.08 2.15
N GLU A 108 -5.58 16.19 2.81
CA GLU A 108 -5.70 17.51 2.21
C GLU A 108 -4.69 17.73 1.08
N ILE A 109 -3.42 17.35 1.28
CA ILE A 109 -2.41 17.37 0.21
C ILE A 109 -2.81 16.45 -0.95
N ASN A 110 -3.25 15.22 -0.64
CA ASN A 110 -3.67 14.26 -1.66
C ASN A 110 -4.93 14.72 -2.41
N ALA A 111 -5.85 15.41 -1.75
CA ALA A 111 -7.06 15.94 -2.35
C ALA A 111 -6.74 17.09 -3.33
N VAL A 112 -5.87 18.02 -2.96
CA VAL A 112 -5.44 19.10 -3.86
C VAL A 112 -4.69 18.52 -5.07
N ALA A 113 -3.79 17.56 -4.83
CA ALA A 113 -3.13 16.84 -5.91
C ALA A 113 -4.13 16.13 -6.83
N PHE A 114 -5.14 15.49 -6.27
CA PHE A 114 -6.19 14.84 -7.03
C PHE A 114 -6.99 15.83 -7.89
N MET A 115 -7.37 16.98 -7.32
CA MET A 115 -8.07 18.06 -8.03
C MET A 115 -7.24 18.59 -9.21
N GLU A 116 -5.97 18.92 -8.97
CA GLU A 116 -5.08 19.45 -10.00
C GLU A 116 -4.77 18.40 -11.06
N LYS A 117 -4.51 17.14 -10.68
CA LYS A 117 -4.33 16.06 -11.64
C LYS A 117 -5.57 15.88 -12.52
N THR A 118 -6.76 16.09 -11.96
CA THR A 118 -8.02 16.03 -12.70
C THR A 118 -8.16 17.23 -13.65
N ALA A 119 -7.78 18.44 -13.23
CA ALA A 119 -7.79 19.63 -14.09
C ALA A 119 -6.85 19.45 -15.30
N ILE A 120 -5.59 19.06 -15.04
CA ILE A 120 -4.56 18.78 -16.06
C ILE A 120 -5.01 17.67 -17.02
N SER A 121 -5.58 16.57 -16.50
CA SER A 121 -6.04 15.46 -17.35
C SER A 121 -7.09 15.92 -18.37
N ASN A 122 -7.92 16.88 -18.00
CA ASN A 122 -9.02 17.42 -18.80
C ASN A 122 -8.65 18.63 -19.68
N ASP A 123 -7.40 19.11 -19.63
CA ASP A 123 -6.96 20.21 -20.47
C ASP A 123 -6.55 19.69 -21.85
N ASP A 124 -7.36 19.97 -22.86
CA ASP A 124 -7.11 19.53 -24.24
C ASP A 124 -5.97 20.30 -24.93
N THR A 125 -5.51 21.41 -24.35
CA THR A 125 -4.38 22.19 -24.86
C THR A 125 -3.02 21.58 -24.50
N LEU A 126 -2.98 20.66 -23.54
CA LEU A 126 -1.75 19.99 -23.08
C LEU A 126 -1.49 18.68 -23.84
N SER A 127 -0.23 18.47 -24.22
CA SER A 127 0.19 17.18 -24.79
C SER A 127 0.17 16.07 -23.74
N LYS A 128 0.13 14.81 -24.19
CA LYS A 128 0.25 13.65 -23.27
C LYS A 128 1.54 13.70 -22.46
N ALA A 129 2.65 14.14 -23.06
CA ALA A 129 3.93 14.26 -22.38
C ALA A 129 3.93 15.38 -21.32
N ASP A 130 3.23 16.48 -21.55
CA ASP A 130 3.11 17.58 -20.58
C ASP A 130 2.25 17.19 -19.39
N LYS A 131 1.13 16.49 -19.63
CA LYS A 131 0.27 15.96 -18.58
C LYS A 131 1.02 14.97 -17.68
N VAL A 132 1.74 14.02 -18.29
CA VAL A 132 2.67 13.09 -17.61
C VAL A 132 3.62 13.90 -16.72
N SER A 133 4.45 14.78 -17.31
CA SER A 133 5.42 15.60 -16.57
C SER A 133 4.83 16.42 -15.41
N MET A 134 3.64 17.01 -15.58
CA MET A 134 2.95 17.74 -14.52
C MET A 134 2.47 16.83 -13.39
N PHE A 135 1.97 15.62 -13.69
CA PHE A 135 1.61 14.65 -12.67
C PHE A 135 2.81 14.18 -11.86
N SER A 136 3.95 13.90 -12.50
CA SER A 136 5.19 13.57 -11.77
C SER A 136 5.62 14.72 -10.86
N LYS A 137 5.52 15.99 -11.29
CA LYS A 137 5.80 17.15 -10.42
C LYS A 137 4.84 17.25 -9.23
N ILE A 138 3.55 16.99 -9.45
CA ILE A 138 2.55 16.97 -8.37
C ILE A 138 2.87 15.83 -7.39
N ASP A 139 3.20 14.64 -7.88
CA ASP A 139 3.61 13.51 -7.03
C ASP A 139 4.85 13.86 -6.20
N ASP A 140 5.89 14.44 -6.81
CA ASP A 140 7.09 14.88 -6.08
C ASP A 140 6.73 15.82 -4.90
N ILE A 141 5.80 16.78 -5.10
CA ILE A 141 5.39 17.75 -4.07
C ILE A 141 4.52 17.09 -2.99
N VAL A 142 3.63 16.17 -3.38
CA VAL A 142 2.83 15.37 -2.44
C VAL A 142 3.73 14.55 -1.55
N GLU A 143 4.74 13.89 -2.11
CA GLU A 143 5.69 13.08 -1.36
C GLU A 143 6.53 13.91 -0.38
N GLU A 144 6.96 15.10 -0.80
CA GLU A 144 7.66 16.06 0.05
C GLU A 144 6.76 16.54 1.20
N GLY A 145 5.51 16.89 0.91
CA GLY A 145 4.53 17.32 1.91
C GLY A 145 4.20 16.22 2.92
N ILE A 146 3.98 14.99 2.46
CA ILE A 146 3.79 13.82 3.33
C ILE A 146 5.04 13.57 4.18
N HIS A 147 6.24 13.69 3.61
CA HIS A 147 7.48 13.55 4.37
C HIS A 147 7.60 14.63 5.45
N LYS A 148 7.28 15.89 5.14
CA LYS A 148 7.28 17.00 6.10
C LYS A 148 6.24 16.77 7.21
N ILE A 149 5.01 16.37 6.88
CA ILE A 149 3.97 16.02 7.86
C ILE A 149 4.49 14.94 8.82
N ARG A 150 5.07 13.86 8.28
CA ARG A 150 5.62 12.79 9.12
C ARG A 150 6.83 13.23 9.93
N LYS A 151 7.69 14.08 9.38
CA LYS A 151 8.85 14.63 10.08
C LYS A 151 8.42 15.50 11.27
N GLU A 152 7.52 16.46 11.07
CA GLU A 152 7.03 17.35 12.13
C GLU A 152 6.13 16.62 13.15
N ALA A 153 5.47 15.54 12.73
CA ALA A 153 4.80 14.62 13.66
C ALA A 153 5.80 13.74 14.46
N GLY A 154 7.10 13.82 14.19
CA GLY A 154 8.12 13.01 14.87
C GLY A 154 8.10 11.52 14.49
N LEU A 155 7.59 11.18 13.31
CA LEU A 155 7.49 9.81 12.79
C LEU A 155 8.71 9.39 11.94
N VAL A 156 9.68 10.30 11.73
CA VAL A 156 10.91 10.05 10.97
C VAL A 156 12.11 10.17 11.92
N TYR A 157 12.95 9.12 12.03
CA TYR A 157 14.07 9.07 12.97
C TYR A 157 15.19 10.06 12.60
N LYS A 158 15.59 10.90 13.58
CA LYS A 158 16.98 11.35 13.92
C LYS A 158 17.19 12.82 14.33
N GLU A 159 16.17 13.68 14.36
CA GLU A 159 16.40 15.08 14.79
C GLU A 159 15.53 15.49 15.97
N GLU A 160 16.11 16.27 16.88
CA GLU A 160 15.42 16.92 17.98
C GLU A 160 14.55 18.06 17.44
N THR A 161 13.37 17.73 16.93
CA THR A 161 12.41 18.72 16.43
C THR A 161 11.17 18.80 17.29
N VAL A 162 10.61 20.01 17.36
CA VAL A 162 9.33 20.32 17.99
C VAL A 162 8.23 19.54 17.29
N ARG A 163 7.58 18.60 18.00
CA ARG A 163 6.46 17.82 17.45
C ARG A 163 5.22 18.70 17.31
N HIS A 164 4.73 18.89 16.09
CA HIS A 164 3.50 19.62 15.84
C HIS A 164 2.82 19.12 14.57
N MET A 165 1.51 19.31 14.52
CA MET A 165 0.75 19.20 13.28
C MET A 165 1.07 20.43 12.43
N LEU A 166 1.34 20.24 11.13
CA LEU A 166 1.52 21.39 10.23
C LEU A 166 0.30 22.32 10.31
N SER A 167 0.56 23.61 10.45
CA SER A 167 -0.47 24.64 10.41
C SER A 167 -1.08 24.74 8.99
N PRO A 168 -2.25 25.37 8.84
CA PRO A 168 -2.82 25.63 7.51
C PRO A 168 -1.86 26.38 6.59
N GLU A 169 -1.05 27.30 7.14
CA GLU A 169 -0.05 28.07 6.39
C GLU A 169 1.10 27.18 5.91
N GLU A 170 1.63 26.31 6.77
CA GLU A 170 2.70 25.38 6.42
C GLU A 170 2.23 24.33 5.41
N LEU A 171 0.99 23.84 5.59
CA LEU A 171 0.35 22.93 4.65
C LEU A 171 0.10 23.61 3.29
N SER A 172 -0.30 24.88 3.32
CA SER A 172 -0.60 25.67 2.13
C SER A 172 0.61 25.86 1.22
N VAL A 173 1.84 25.81 1.75
CA VAL A 173 3.06 25.82 0.92
C VAL A 173 3.05 24.68 -0.09
N PHE A 174 2.63 23.48 0.33
CA PHE A 174 2.58 22.31 -0.55
C PHE A 174 1.37 22.36 -1.48
N THR A 175 0.20 22.75 -0.98
CA THR A 175 -1.01 22.82 -1.81
C THR A 175 -0.89 23.87 -2.89
N LYS A 176 -0.33 25.05 -2.58
CA LYS A 176 -0.06 26.10 -3.57
C LYS A 176 0.96 25.64 -4.59
N ARG A 177 2.04 25.00 -4.16
CA ARG A 177 3.03 24.44 -5.10
C ARG A 177 2.41 23.42 -6.05
N ILE A 178 1.45 22.63 -5.58
CA ILE A 178 0.69 21.68 -6.41
C ILE A 178 -0.20 22.45 -7.42
N GLU A 179 -0.95 23.44 -6.96
CA GLU A 179 -1.77 24.33 -7.80
C GLU A 179 -0.93 25.08 -8.85
N ASP A 180 0.27 25.53 -8.46
CA ASP A 180 1.22 26.25 -9.30
C ASP A 180 1.85 25.37 -10.38
N VAL A 181 1.81 24.03 -10.26
CA VAL A 181 2.27 23.14 -11.34
C VAL A 181 1.44 23.36 -12.61
N TYR A 182 0.13 23.59 -12.44
CA TYR A 182 -0.80 23.83 -13.54
C TYR A 182 -1.18 25.31 -13.70
N GLN A 183 -0.96 26.11 -12.65
CA GLN A 183 -1.23 27.56 -12.59
C GLN A 183 -2.72 27.89 -12.77
N GLY A 184 -3.62 26.97 -12.46
CA GLY A 184 -5.07 27.20 -12.49
C GLY A 184 -5.65 27.55 -13.87
N LYS A 185 -4.99 27.12 -14.96
CA LYS A 185 -5.40 27.45 -16.34
C LYS A 185 -6.76 26.87 -16.73
N ALA A 186 -7.20 25.82 -16.04
CA ALA A 186 -8.58 25.35 -16.03
C ALA A 186 -9.01 25.03 -14.60
N LYS A 187 -10.30 25.26 -14.29
CA LYS A 187 -10.85 24.93 -12.97
C LYS A 187 -10.99 23.42 -12.81
N PRO A 188 -10.64 22.85 -11.64
CA PRO A 188 -10.93 21.46 -11.34
C PRO A 188 -12.43 21.19 -11.50
N LYS A 189 -12.78 20.14 -12.24
CA LYS A 189 -14.18 19.67 -12.41
C LYS A 189 -14.70 18.94 -11.16
N VAL A 190 -13.89 18.83 -10.12
CA VAL A 190 -14.18 18.11 -8.87
C VAL A 190 -14.01 19.08 -7.72
N THR A 191 -14.93 19.05 -6.76
CA THR A 191 -14.89 19.86 -5.54
C THR A 191 -13.86 19.31 -4.54
N LYS A 192 -13.44 20.13 -3.58
CA LYS A 192 -12.47 19.73 -2.56
C LYS A 192 -13.02 18.58 -1.70
N GLU A 193 -14.32 18.61 -1.43
CA GLU A 193 -15.04 17.62 -0.62
C GLU A 193 -15.10 16.26 -1.32
N GLU A 194 -15.39 16.24 -2.62
CA GLU A 194 -15.38 15.01 -3.44
C GLU A 194 -13.96 14.42 -3.50
N ALA A 195 -12.94 15.26 -3.65
CA ALA A 195 -11.54 14.81 -3.66
C ALA A 195 -11.10 14.21 -2.31
N ILE A 196 -11.50 14.81 -1.18
CA ILE A 196 -11.20 14.31 0.16
C ILE A 196 -11.86 12.94 0.41
N GLN A 197 -13.10 12.74 -0.06
CA GLN A 197 -13.77 11.43 0.06
C GLN A 197 -13.05 10.36 -0.78
N ALA A 198 -12.65 10.70 -2.00
CA ALA A 198 -11.96 9.77 -2.90
C ALA A 198 -10.63 9.26 -2.35
N VAL A 199 -9.90 10.06 -1.57
CA VAL A 199 -8.60 9.68 -0.99
C VAL A 199 -8.69 8.99 0.38
N SER A 200 -9.90 8.83 0.94
CA SER A 200 -10.12 8.34 2.31
C SER A 200 -10.53 6.86 2.43
N THR A 201 -10.96 6.18 1.36
CA THR A 201 -11.64 4.86 1.40
C THR A 201 -10.76 3.63 1.18
N GLY A 202 -9.44 3.74 1.40
CA GLY A 202 -8.56 2.58 1.59
C GLY A 202 -7.50 2.36 0.51
N THR A 203 -6.28 2.77 0.83
CA THR A 203 -5.05 2.05 0.44
C THR A 203 -4.02 2.31 1.55
N SER A 204 -3.99 1.44 2.55
CA SER A 204 -2.90 1.44 3.53
C SER A 204 -1.70 0.73 2.93
N SER A 205 -0.65 1.50 2.65
CA SER A 205 0.74 1.06 2.67
C SER A 205 1.59 2.26 3.13
N SER A 206 1.80 2.41 4.45
CA SER A 206 2.82 3.27 5.06
C SER A 206 4.21 2.63 4.84
N VAL A 207 5.23 3.13 4.12
CA VAL A 207 6.06 4.38 4.03
C VAL A 207 7.21 4.54 5.04
N SER A 208 8.44 4.79 4.53
CA SER A 208 9.44 5.83 4.90
C SER A 208 10.57 5.91 3.81
N THR A 209 10.63 6.89 2.88
CA THR A 209 11.38 8.20 2.78
C THR A 209 12.92 8.17 2.92
N SER A 210 13.80 8.76 2.08
CA SER A 210 13.86 10.14 1.49
C SER A 210 14.68 10.31 0.15
N SER A 211 14.64 11.53 -0.45
CA SER A 211 14.90 11.97 -1.84
C SER A 211 16.32 12.45 -2.24
N GLN A 212 16.62 12.62 -3.56
CA GLN A 212 16.60 13.92 -4.33
C GLN A 212 17.15 14.15 -5.80
N ALA A 213 18.43 14.14 -6.20
CA ALA A 213 19.02 14.81 -7.39
C ALA A 213 18.50 14.77 -8.87
N ILE A 214 18.92 15.84 -9.58
CA ILE A 214 18.60 16.37 -10.93
C ILE A 214 19.54 15.83 -12.08
N ILE A 215 19.23 16.25 -13.31
CA ILE A 215 19.38 15.76 -14.71
C ILE A 215 20.79 15.83 -15.36
N THR A 216 21.10 14.97 -16.37
CA THR A 216 21.66 15.39 -17.70
C THR A 216 21.76 14.33 -18.82
N SER A 217 21.51 14.81 -20.04
CA SER A 217 21.97 14.44 -21.40
C SER A 217 21.90 12.98 -21.91
N ASN A 218 20.69 12.43 -22.00
CA ASN A 218 20.24 11.55 -23.11
C ASN A 218 18.70 11.64 -23.26
N GLY A 219 18.17 12.86 -23.06
CA GLY A 219 16.74 13.17 -22.96
C GLY A 219 16.06 12.69 -21.67
N GLU A 220 16.66 11.71 -20.98
CA GLU A 220 16.18 11.23 -19.67
C GLU A 220 16.51 12.26 -18.59
N THR A 221 15.48 13.00 -18.20
CA THR A 221 15.54 13.85 -17.02
C THR A 221 15.52 12.98 -15.76
N LYS A 222 16.71 12.59 -15.28
CA LYS A 222 16.88 12.10 -13.90
C LYS A 222 16.48 13.20 -12.92
N LYS A 223 15.31 13.05 -12.30
CA LYS A 223 15.05 13.53 -10.94
C LYS A 223 15.22 12.32 -10.02
N ASN A 224 15.72 12.43 -8.78
CA ASN A 224 15.73 11.26 -7.90
C ASN A 224 14.28 11.00 -7.58
N HIS A 225 13.74 10.06 -8.33
CA HIS A 225 12.66 9.29 -7.83
C HIS A 225 13.21 8.55 -6.62
N GLN A 226 12.54 8.70 -5.49
CA GLN A 226 12.87 7.94 -4.31
C GLN A 226 12.87 6.45 -4.66
N ALA A 227 13.93 5.79 -4.22
CA ALA A 227 14.22 4.41 -4.47
C ALA A 227 12.98 3.53 -4.22
N SER A 228 12.54 2.75 -5.23
CA SER A 228 11.49 1.73 -5.09
C SER A 228 10.07 2.25 -4.76
N LYS A 229 9.48 3.11 -5.61
CA LYS A 229 8.12 3.66 -5.37
C LYS A 229 7.17 3.64 -6.57
N TRP A 230 5.90 3.33 -6.29
CA TRP A 230 4.76 3.42 -7.22
C TRP A 230 4.24 4.84 -7.31
N PHE A 231 3.93 5.29 -8.53
CA PHE A 231 3.34 6.60 -8.79
C PHE A 231 2.38 6.49 -9.99
N LYS A 232 1.40 7.38 -10.10
CA LYS A 232 0.38 7.30 -11.17
C LYS A 232 0.42 8.54 -12.02
N GLU A 233 0.57 8.32 -13.31
CA GLU A 233 0.81 9.35 -14.30
C GLU A 233 -0.09 9.05 -15.51
N SER A 234 -0.98 9.96 -15.92
CA SER A 234 -1.84 9.77 -17.11
C SER A 234 -2.73 8.55 -17.09
N GLY A 235 -3.42 8.35 -15.96
CA GLY A 235 -4.37 7.24 -15.79
C GLY A 235 -3.70 5.87 -15.69
N LYS A 236 -2.38 5.86 -15.74
CA LYS A 236 -1.52 4.70 -15.81
C LYS A 236 -0.61 4.72 -14.60
N TRP A 237 -0.40 3.58 -13.96
CA TRP A 237 0.54 3.49 -12.85
C TRP A 237 1.96 3.29 -13.38
N TYR A 238 2.97 3.67 -12.63
CA TYR A 238 4.39 3.60 -12.99
C TYR A 238 5.16 3.24 -11.73
N TYR A 239 6.35 2.68 -11.88
CA TYR A 239 7.20 2.35 -10.74
C TYR A 239 8.64 2.73 -11.02
N ASN A 240 9.31 3.37 -10.05
CA ASN A 240 10.73 3.69 -10.16
C ASN A 240 11.57 2.69 -9.36
N ASP A 241 12.71 2.27 -9.91
CA ASP A 241 13.68 1.40 -9.24
C ASP A 241 14.46 2.13 -8.13
N LEU A 242 15.36 1.43 -7.44
CA LEU A 242 16.12 2.02 -6.32
C LEU A 242 17.04 3.19 -6.73
N SER A 243 17.34 3.31 -8.02
CA SER A 243 18.16 4.38 -8.59
C SER A 243 17.31 5.51 -9.18
N GLY A 244 15.99 5.41 -9.00
CA GLY A 244 14.99 6.33 -9.49
C GLY A 244 14.64 6.17 -10.97
N ASN A 245 15.10 5.13 -11.67
CA ASN A 245 14.74 4.99 -13.08
C ASN A 245 13.38 4.32 -13.24
N LEU A 246 12.63 4.72 -14.27
CA LEU A 246 11.35 4.10 -14.64
C LEU A 246 11.52 2.62 -14.95
N VAL A 247 10.80 1.78 -14.20
CA VAL A 247 10.70 0.34 -14.47
C VAL A 247 9.80 0.12 -15.66
N ARG A 248 10.32 -0.62 -16.63
CA ARG A 248 9.70 -0.94 -17.92
C ARG A 248 9.86 -2.42 -18.19
N ASN A 249 8.93 -2.97 -18.96
CA ASN A 249 8.94 -4.35 -19.45
C ASN A 249 9.24 -5.40 -18.38
N ARG A 250 8.67 -5.26 -17.19
CA ARG A 250 8.84 -6.24 -16.11
C ARG A 250 7.78 -6.09 -15.05
N TRP A 251 7.64 -7.13 -14.24
CA TRP A 251 6.77 -7.16 -13.07
C TRP A 251 7.38 -6.41 -11.88
N VAL A 252 6.53 -5.74 -11.12
CA VAL A 252 6.80 -5.22 -9.78
C VAL A 252 5.68 -5.75 -8.87
N GLY A 253 6.03 -6.73 -8.02
CA GLY A 253 5.02 -7.46 -7.25
C GLY A 253 4.02 -8.18 -8.17
N ARG A 254 2.74 -7.82 -8.09
CA ARG A 254 1.66 -8.41 -8.92
C ARG A 254 1.31 -7.60 -10.17
N TYR A 255 1.99 -6.48 -10.40
CA TYR A 255 1.64 -5.52 -11.45
C TYR A 255 2.74 -5.46 -12.51
N TYR A 256 2.37 -5.39 -13.79
CA TYR A 256 3.34 -5.34 -14.88
C TYR A 256 3.52 -3.92 -15.42
N LEU A 257 4.76 -3.43 -15.51
CA LEU A 257 5.06 -2.15 -16.16
C LEU A 257 5.45 -2.44 -17.62
N LYS A 258 4.74 -1.82 -18.55
CA LYS A 258 4.89 -1.99 -20.00
C LYS A 258 6.12 -1.25 -20.51
N SER A 259 6.38 -1.32 -21.81
CA SER A 259 7.52 -0.65 -22.47
C SER A 259 7.47 0.86 -22.33
N ASP A 260 6.27 1.43 -22.33
CA ASP A 260 6.02 2.84 -22.04
C ASP A 260 6.08 3.17 -20.54
N ALA A 261 6.50 2.21 -19.69
CA ALA A 261 6.56 2.23 -18.23
C ALA A 261 5.19 2.23 -17.54
N SER A 262 4.10 2.21 -18.30
CA SER A 262 2.77 2.18 -17.69
C SER A 262 2.40 0.81 -17.17
N MET A 263 1.74 0.77 -16.04
CA MET A 263 1.20 -0.41 -15.44
C MET A 263 0.05 -0.90 -16.30
N ALA A 264 0.09 -2.17 -16.64
CA ALA A 264 -0.98 -2.84 -17.33
C ALA A 264 -2.23 -2.93 -16.45
N ALA A 265 -3.41 -2.80 -17.06
CA ALA A 265 -4.69 -3.05 -16.39
C ALA A 265 -5.75 -3.51 -17.37
N SER A 266 -6.57 -4.50 -16.98
CA SER A 266 -7.60 -5.14 -17.82
C SER A 266 -7.10 -5.63 -19.19
N GLU A 267 -5.85 -6.02 -19.29
CA GLU A 267 -5.21 -6.31 -20.57
C GLU A 267 -4.34 -7.55 -20.51
N TRP A 268 -4.13 -8.13 -21.69
CA TRP A 268 -3.21 -9.23 -21.89
C TRP A 268 -1.80 -8.70 -22.11
N ILE A 269 -0.84 -9.30 -21.41
CA ILE A 269 0.59 -8.97 -21.48
C ILE A 269 1.33 -10.21 -21.93
N TYR A 270 2.07 -10.10 -23.03
CA TYR A 270 3.08 -11.10 -23.37
C TYR A 270 4.38 -10.70 -22.71
N ASP A 271 4.90 -11.56 -21.85
CA ASP A 271 6.19 -11.35 -21.21
C ASP A 271 7.25 -12.21 -21.92
N GLU A 272 8.25 -11.53 -22.48
CA GLU A 272 9.32 -12.17 -23.24
C GLU A 272 10.28 -12.98 -22.36
N ASP A 273 10.42 -12.66 -21.08
CA ASP A 273 11.29 -13.42 -20.18
C ASP A 273 10.63 -14.77 -19.82
N TYR A 274 9.31 -14.76 -19.67
CA TYR A 274 8.52 -15.95 -19.33
C TYR A 274 7.96 -16.70 -20.55
N LYS A 275 8.09 -16.14 -21.76
CA LYS A 275 7.56 -16.69 -23.02
C LYS A 275 6.09 -17.11 -22.91
N SER A 276 5.29 -16.27 -22.24
CA SER A 276 3.89 -16.56 -21.95
C SER A 276 3.04 -15.31 -21.92
N TRP A 277 1.75 -15.49 -22.15
CA TRP A 277 0.74 -14.45 -21.96
C TRP A 277 0.26 -14.46 -20.51
N PHE A 278 -0.02 -13.29 -19.97
CA PHE A 278 -0.60 -13.06 -18.66
C PHE A 278 -1.80 -12.14 -18.85
N TYR A 279 -2.79 -12.24 -17.98
CA TYR A 279 -3.85 -11.25 -17.91
C TYR A 279 -3.78 -10.53 -16.58
N VAL A 280 -3.87 -9.21 -16.62
CA VAL A 280 -4.04 -8.40 -15.42
C VAL A 280 -5.48 -7.90 -15.36
N ASP A 281 -6.09 -8.00 -14.19
CA ASP A 281 -7.46 -7.55 -13.99
C ASP A 281 -7.55 -6.02 -13.97
N SER A 282 -8.74 -5.48 -13.70
CA SER A 282 -8.97 -4.04 -13.65
C SER A 282 -8.20 -3.31 -12.55
N THR A 283 -7.71 -4.03 -11.54
CA THR A 283 -6.80 -3.47 -10.52
C THR A 283 -5.35 -3.45 -11.01
N GLY A 284 -5.04 -4.18 -12.09
CA GLY A 284 -3.70 -4.35 -12.65
C GLY A 284 -2.93 -5.53 -12.05
N SER A 285 -3.51 -6.25 -11.09
CA SER A 285 -2.92 -7.47 -10.55
C SER A 285 -3.06 -8.60 -11.55
N TYR A 286 -2.02 -9.42 -11.74
CA TYR A 286 -2.17 -10.62 -12.56
C TYR A 286 -3.22 -11.55 -11.95
N VAL A 287 -4.05 -12.08 -12.84
CA VAL A 287 -5.06 -13.09 -12.56
C VAL A 287 -4.39 -14.45 -12.57
N GLU A 288 -4.73 -15.32 -11.63
CA GLU A 288 -4.25 -16.70 -11.60
C GLU A 288 -5.34 -17.65 -11.09
N LYS A 289 -5.28 -18.90 -11.52
CA LYS A 289 -6.27 -19.95 -11.24
C LYS A 289 -7.70 -19.56 -11.59
N ALA A 290 -7.86 -18.80 -12.67
CA ALA A 290 -9.15 -18.26 -13.07
C ALA A 290 -9.24 -18.07 -14.58
N TRP A 291 -10.48 -17.98 -15.06
CA TRP A 291 -10.79 -17.70 -16.46
C TRP A 291 -10.80 -16.21 -16.74
N GLN A 292 -10.27 -15.84 -17.91
CA GLN A 292 -10.52 -14.55 -18.54
C GLN A 292 -11.04 -14.78 -19.96
N GLY A 293 -12.35 -14.62 -20.14
CA GLY A 293 -13.01 -14.95 -21.41
C GLY A 293 -12.82 -16.43 -21.76
N GLU A 294 -12.24 -16.72 -22.93
CA GLU A 294 -12.02 -18.08 -23.42
C GLU A 294 -10.68 -18.69 -22.96
N TYR A 295 -9.93 -18.00 -22.09
CA TYR A 295 -8.56 -18.38 -21.70
C TYR A 295 -8.48 -18.67 -20.20
N TYR A 296 -7.59 -19.58 -19.82
CA TYR A 296 -7.32 -19.90 -18.42
C TYR A 296 -5.93 -19.45 -17.99
N LEU A 297 -5.85 -18.73 -16.87
CA LEU A 297 -4.60 -18.29 -16.26
C LEU A 297 -4.23 -19.28 -15.15
N LYS A 298 -3.12 -20.00 -15.30
CA LYS A 298 -2.62 -20.97 -14.31
C LYS A 298 -2.01 -20.25 -13.10
N ARG A 299 -1.59 -21.03 -12.08
CA ARG A 299 -0.85 -20.51 -10.93
C ARG A 299 0.35 -19.67 -11.40
N GLY A 300 0.55 -18.50 -10.79
CA GLY A 300 1.58 -17.54 -11.20
C GLY A 300 1.21 -16.70 -12.43
N GLY A 301 0.00 -16.85 -12.97
CA GLY A 301 -0.57 -15.98 -14.01
C GLY A 301 -0.35 -16.39 -15.46
N TYR A 302 0.32 -17.51 -15.72
CA TYR A 302 0.63 -18.01 -17.07
C TYR A 302 -0.64 -18.45 -17.81
N MET A 303 -0.86 -17.96 -19.02
CA MET A 303 -1.92 -18.43 -19.91
C MET A 303 -1.64 -19.87 -20.35
N ALA A 304 -2.62 -20.75 -20.16
CA ALA A 304 -2.55 -22.12 -20.65
C ALA A 304 -2.69 -22.19 -22.18
N LYS A 305 -1.90 -23.07 -22.83
CA LYS A 305 -1.91 -23.26 -24.29
C LYS A 305 -1.41 -24.66 -24.66
N SER A 306 -2.12 -25.33 -25.57
CA SER A 306 -1.82 -26.70 -26.01
C SER A 306 -1.70 -27.67 -24.84
N GLU A 307 -2.58 -27.53 -23.86
CA GLU A 307 -2.49 -28.29 -22.61
C GLU A 307 -3.85 -28.43 -21.94
N TRP A 308 -3.91 -29.42 -21.04
CA TRP A 308 -5.04 -29.64 -20.15
C TRP A 308 -4.92 -28.80 -18.88
N VAL A 309 -6.03 -28.21 -18.44
CA VAL A 309 -6.16 -27.57 -17.13
C VAL A 309 -7.34 -28.17 -16.37
N PHE A 310 -7.16 -28.34 -15.07
CA PHE A 310 -8.23 -28.70 -14.18
C PHE A 310 -8.69 -27.48 -13.40
N ASP A 311 -10.00 -27.20 -13.47
CA ASP A 311 -10.61 -26.14 -12.68
C ASP A 311 -11.45 -26.74 -11.55
N SER A 312 -10.97 -26.55 -10.32
CA SER A 312 -11.64 -27.03 -9.11
C SER A 312 -12.98 -26.35 -8.85
N GLN A 313 -13.22 -25.15 -9.38
CA GLN A 313 -14.52 -24.47 -9.23
C GLN A 313 -15.62 -25.21 -9.99
N TYR A 314 -15.27 -25.82 -11.13
CA TYR A 314 -16.21 -26.54 -12.00
C TYR A 314 -16.06 -28.06 -11.94
N ASP A 315 -15.11 -28.55 -11.14
CA ASP A 315 -14.73 -29.96 -11.01
C ASP A 315 -14.55 -30.66 -12.37
N SER A 316 -13.86 -30.00 -13.29
CA SER A 316 -13.73 -30.47 -14.66
C SER A 316 -12.39 -30.14 -15.27
N TRP A 317 -12.00 -30.99 -16.21
CA TRP A 317 -10.90 -30.74 -17.13
C TRP A 317 -11.38 -29.93 -18.32
N TYR A 318 -10.49 -29.07 -18.80
CA TYR A 318 -10.61 -28.26 -20.00
C TYR A 318 -9.32 -28.39 -20.78
N TYR A 319 -9.39 -28.32 -22.11
CA TYR A 319 -8.20 -28.27 -22.95
C TYR A 319 -8.11 -26.89 -23.59
N LEU A 320 -6.93 -26.27 -23.53
CA LEU A 320 -6.66 -25.02 -24.23
C LEU A 320 -5.92 -25.34 -25.52
N ASN A 321 -6.44 -24.89 -26.65
CA ASN A 321 -5.85 -25.11 -27.96
C ASN A 321 -4.51 -24.36 -28.13
N GLN A 322 -3.89 -24.49 -29.30
CA GLN A 322 -2.66 -23.79 -29.64
C GLN A 322 -2.80 -22.27 -29.67
N ASP A 323 -4.01 -21.74 -29.87
CA ASP A 323 -4.29 -20.31 -29.76
C ASP A 323 -4.58 -19.87 -28.31
N GLY A 324 -4.62 -20.81 -27.35
CA GLY A 324 -4.88 -20.58 -25.93
C GLY A 324 -6.36 -20.59 -25.55
N LYS A 325 -7.28 -20.64 -26.51
CA LYS A 325 -8.72 -20.69 -26.24
C LYS A 325 -9.13 -22.08 -25.79
N TYR A 326 -10.08 -22.18 -24.87
CA TYR A 326 -10.63 -23.49 -24.51
C TYR A 326 -11.33 -24.13 -25.70
N ALA A 327 -11.05 -25.41 -25.89
CA ALA A 327 -11.70 -26.26 -26.86
C ALA A 327 -13.16 -26.45 -26.47
N ARG A 328 -14.08 -26.27 -27.43
CA ARG A 328 -15.50 -26.56 -27.26
C ARG A 328 -16.10 -27.13 -28.52
N ASN A 329 -17.09 -28.00 -28.37
CA ASN A 329 -17.75 -28.72 -29.45
C ASN A 329 -16.79 -29.42 -30.42
N GLN A 330 -15.66 -29.93 -29.92
CA GLN A 330 -14.64 -30.52 -30.76
C GLN A 330 -13.89 -31.66 -30.09
N TRP A 331 -13.29 -32.49 -30.93
CA TRP A 331 -12.38 -33.55 -30.55
C TRP A 331 -10.95 -33.04 -30.47
N ILE A 332 -10.26 -33.37 -29.38
CA ILE A 332 -8.84 -33.10 -29.15
C ILE A 332 -8.10 -34.42 -29.17
N LYS A 333 -7.11 -34.51 -30.04
CA LYS A 333 -6.17 -35.63 -30.05
C LYS A 333 -5.00 -35.31 -29.12
N ASP A 334 -4.79 -36.16 -28.13
CA ASP A 334 -3.66 -36.07 -27.21
C ASP A 334 -2.99 -37.46 -27.12
N GLY A 335 -1.79 -37.56 -27.68
CA GLY A 335 -1.18 -38.84 -28.01
C GLY A 335 -2.02 -39.66 -29.00
N ASP A 336 -2.31 -40.91 -28.66
CA ASP A 336 -3.14 -41.81 -29.47
C ASP A 336 -4.63 -41.77 -29.10
N LYS A 337 -5.00 -40.89 -28.17
CA LYS A 337 -6.35 -40.80 -27.62
C LYS A 337 -7.07 -39.57 -28.13
N TRP A 338 -8.40 -39.70 -28.19
CA TRP A 338 -9.29 -38.60 -28.55
C TRP A 338 -10.20 -38.27 -27.38
N TYR A 339 -10.37 -36.98 -27.11
CA TYR A 339 -11.18 -36.45 -26.04
C TYR A 339 -12.16 -35.44 -26.61
N TYR A 340 -13.42 -35.45 -26.18
CA TYR A 340 -14.39 -34.45 -26.64
C TYR A 340 -14.61 -33.39 -25.58
N LEU A 341 -14.55 -32.12 -25.98
CA LEU A 341 -14.89 -30.99 -25.13
C LEU A 341 -16.28 -30.50 -25.50
N LEU A 342 -17.16 -30.41 -24.51
CA LEU A 342 -18.56 -30.02 -24.64
C LEU A 342 -18.70 -28.54 -25.04
N ALA A 343 -19.94 -28.09 -25.27
CA ALA A 343 -20.24 -26.72 -25.67
C ALA A 343 -19.75 -25.67 -24.65
N ASP A 344 -19.75 -26.01 -23.36
CA ASP A 344 -19.25 -25.20 -22.26
C ASP A 344 -17.74 -25.41 -21.98
N GLY A 345 -17.07 -26.20 -22.82
CA GLY A 345 -15.63 -26.48 -22.74
C GLY A 345 -15.23 -27.61 -21.80
N LYS A 346 -16.17 -28.19 -21.06
CA LYS A 346 -15.85 -29.28 -20.13
C LYS A 346 -15.53 -30.57 -20.88
N LEU A 347 -14.60 -31.35 -20.35
CA LEU A 347 -14.33 -32.70 -20.82
C LEU A 347 -15.57 -33.59 -20.68
N ALA A 348 -16.06 -34.09 -21.80
CA ALA A 348 -17.11 -35.10 -21.82
C ALA A 348 -16.62 -36.38 -21.14
N LYS A 349 -17.38 -36.88 -20.17
CA LYS A 349 -17.12 -38.16 -19.48
C LYS A 349 -18.39 -38.99 -19.50
N ASN A 350 -18.27 -40.29 -19.73
CA ASN A 350 -19.38 -41.26 -19.65
C ASN A 350 -20.61 -40.90 -20.50
N MET A 351 -20.41 -40.51 -21.77
CA MET A 351 -21.51 -40.12 -22.66
C MET A 351 -21.24 -40.40 -24.13
N THR A 352 -22.24 -40.18 -24.98
CA THR A 352 -22.16 -40.34 -26.44
C THR A 352 -22.29 -38.99 -27.12
N ILE A 353 -21.36 -38.69 -28.03
CA ILE A 353 -21.27 -37.46 -28.81
C ILE A 353 -21.39 -37.81 -30.29
N ASN A 354 -22.51 -37.46 -30.94
CA ASN A 354 -22.74 -37.73 -32.37
C ASN A 354 -22.44 -39.18 -32.81
N GLY A 355 -22.78 -40.17 -31.96
CA GLY A 355 -22.56 -41.60 -32.21
C GLY A 355 -21.24 -42.17 -31.69
N TYR A 356 -20.32 -41.34 -31.19
CA TYR A 356 -19.05 -41.76 -30.61
C TYR A 356 -19.12 -41.78 -29.08
N LYS A 357 -18.64 -42.85 -28.42
CA LYS A 357 -18.73 -43.00 -26.95
C LYS A 357 -17.42 -42.61 -26.27
N VAL A 358 -17.50 -41.84 -25.19
CA VAL A 358 -16.34 -41.53 -24.33
C VAL A 358 -16.48 -42.21 -22.96
N ASN A 359 -15.37 -42.68 -22.39
CA ASN A 359 -15.33 -43.37 -21.11
C ASN A 359 -15.29 -42.41 -19.90
N GLU A 360 -15.08 -42.94 -18.69
CA GLU A 360 -15.04 -42.14 -17.44
C GLU A 360 -13.87 -41.15 -17.36
N LYS A 361 -12.81 -41.40 -18.14
CA LYS A 361 -11.64 -40.51 -18.30
C LYS A 361 -11.82 -39.54 -19.46
N GLY A 362 -12.93 -39.64 -20.19
CA GLY A 362 -13.25 -38.84 -21.37
C GLY A 362 -12.58 -39.29 -22.67
N GLU A 363 -11.96 -40.47 -22.67
CA GLU A 363 -11.29 -41.04 -23.84
C GLU A 363 -12.34 -41.67 -24.76
N TRP A 364 -12.27 -41.39 -26.06
CA TRP A 364 -13.03 -42.09 -27.09
C TRP A 364 -12.67 -43.58 -27.10
N VAL A 365 -13.71 -44.42 -27.13
CA VAL A 365 -13.61 -45.88 -27.13
C VAL A 365 -14.43 -46.53 -28.23
#